data_AF-A0A7Y3BW81-F1
#
_entry.id   AF-A0A7Y3BW81-F1
#
_cell.length_a   1.000
_cell.length_b   1.000
_cell.length_c   1.000
_cell.angle_alpha   90.00
_cell.angle_beta   90.00
_cell.angle_gamma   90.00
#
_symmetry.space_group_name_H-M   'P 1'
#
loop_
_entity.id
_entity.type
_entity.pdbx_description
1 polymer ?
#
loop_
_entity_poly.entity_id
_entity_poly.type
_entity_poly.pdbx_seq_one_letter_code
_entity_poly.pdbx_strand_id
1 'polypeptide(L)'
;MGNPHVVTFVDDLDSAPVTSAGPEIETHTTFPDKTNVEFVRIDGHDRISVRTWERGVGETHACGTGAGAAVVAAHKSGLVGTEVNVGLLGGDLSIRLEGDDVWQEGPAEYVFRGSTTLLEGDRQPDLLEA
;
A
#
# COMPACT_ATOMS: atom_id res chain seq x y z
N MET A 1 5.79 2.25 -9.21
CA MET A 1 5.77 2.61 -7.78
C MET A 1 7.18 2.45 -7.24
N GLY A 2 7.74 3.46 -6.56
CA GLY A 2 9.17 3.52 -6.20
C GLY A 2 9.60 2.63 -5.03
N ASN A 3 8.66 1.91 -4.41
CA ASN A 3 8.81 0.98 -3.31
C ASN A 3 8.29 -0.41 -3.71
N PRO A 4 8.76 -1.50 -3.07
CA PRO A 4 8.34 -2.87 -3.40
C PRO A 4 6.94 -3.22 -2.91
N HIS A 5 6.20 -4.00 -3.70
CA HIS A 5 4.82 -4.43 -3.45
C HIS A 5 4.62 -5.89 -3.82
N VAL A 6 3.86 -6.62 -3.01
CA VAL A 6 3.37 -7.98 -3.27
C VAL A 6 1.86 -7.96 -3.22
N VAL A 7 1.24 -8.24 -4.36
CA VAL A 7 -0.22 -8.25 -4.48
C VAL A 7 -0.72 -9.69 -4.39
N THR A 8 -1.58 -9.96 -3.42
CA THR A 8 -2.25 -11.24 -3.19
C THR A 8 -3.74 -11.08 -3.42
N PHE A 9 -4.28 -11.78 -4.43
CA PHE A 9 -5.72 -11.82 -4.66
C PHE A 9 -6.40 -12.76 -3.67
N VAL A 10 -7.51 -12.30 -3.08
CA VAL A 10 -8.32 -13.04 -2.10
C VAL A 10 -9.80 -12.94 -2.42
N ASP A 11 -10.57 -13.95 -2.03
CA ASP A 11 -12.03 -13.96 -2.23
C ASP A 11 -12.75 -13.05 -1.23
N ASP A 12 -12.21 -12.92 -0.02
CA ASP A 12 -12.80 -12.14 1.08
C ASP A 12 -11.71 -11.40 1.87
N LEU A 13 -11.98 -10.12 2.19
CA LEU A 13 -11.06 -9.27 2.94
C LEU A 13 -11.27 -9.36 4.45
N ASP A 14 -12.46 -9.75 4.90
CA ASP A 14 -12.75 -9.86 6.34
C ASP A 14 -11.97 -11.04 6.93
N SER A 15 -11.85 -12.13 6.17
CA SER A 15 -11.05 -13.30 6.52
C SER A 15 -9.61 -13.29 5.98
N ALA A 16 -9.21 -12.25 5.25
CA ALA A 16 -7.85 -12.17 4.70
C ALA A 16 -6.79 -12.21 5.81
N PRO A 17 -5.69 -12.98 5.64
CA PRO A 17 -4.66 -13.18 6.66
C PRO A 17 -3.70 -11.99 6.74
N VAL A 18 -4.21 -10.75 6.82
CA VAL A 18 -3.40 -9.52 6.76
C VAL A 18 -2.36 -9.48 7.88
N THR A 19 -2.76 -9.84 9.11
CA THR A 19 -1.89 -9.76 10.29
C THR A 19 -1.11 -11.04 10.56
N SER A 20 -1.47 -12.18 9.95
CA SER A 20 -0.74 -13.44 10.08
C SER A 20 0.24 -13.67 8.94
N ALA A 21 -0.19 -13.51 7.69
CA ALA A 21 0.65 -13.68 6.51
C ALA A 21 1.42 -12.41 6.12
N GLY A 22 0.85 -11.21 6.38
CA GLY A 22 1.51 -9.93 6.10
C GLY A 22 2.96 -9.84 6.63
N PRO A 23 3.22 -10.05 7.94
CA PRO A 23 4.59 -9.98 8.48
C PRO A 23 5.53 -11.06 7.92
N GLU A 24 5.01 -12.26 7.65
CA GLU A 24 5.79 -13.35 7.05
C GLU A 24 6.23 -13.01 5.63
N ILE A 25 5.33 -12.43 4.82
CA ILE A 25 5.63 -12.00 3.46
C ILE A 25 6.51 -10.75 3.45
N GLU A 26 6.25 -9.77 4.31
CA GLU A 26 7.06 -8.55 4.45
C GLU A 26 8.54 -8.89 4.61
N THR A 27 8.84 -9.87 5.45
CA THR A 27 10.20 -10.24 5.84
C THR A 27 10.74 -11.48 5.12
N HIS A 28 10.00 -11.98 4.11
CA HIS A 28 10.40 -13.16 3.37
C HIS A 28 11.76 -12.95 2.69
N THR A 29 12.60 -13.98 2.70
CA THR A 29 14.00 -13.92 2.18
C THR A 29 14.12 -13.49 0.70
N THR A 30 13.05 -13.62 -0.08
CA THR A 30 12.93 -13.12 -1.47
C THR A 30 12.99 -11.59 -1.55
N PHE A 31 12.68 -10.88 -0.46
CA PHE A 31 12.66 -9.41 -0.38
C PHE A 31 13.71 -8.92 0.64
N PRO A 32 14.99 -8.78 0.24
CA PRO A 32 16.06 -8.35 1.14
C PRO A 32 15.77 -7.01 1.85
N ASP A 33 15.12 -6.09 1.13
CA ASP A 33 14.72 -4.77 1.64
C ASP A 33 13.28 -4.73 2.14
N LYS A 34 12.72 -5.91 2.45
CA LYS A 34 11.32 -6.16 2.78
C LYS A 34 10.34 -5.70 1.69
N THR A 35 9.04 -5.90 1.89
CA THR A 35 8.01 -5.47 0.94
C THR A 35 6.72 -5.02 1.61
N ASN A 36 5.95 -4.16 0.94
CA ASN A 36 4.53 -3.98 1.25
C ASN A 36 3.74 -5.18 0.73
N VAL A 37 2.63 -5.50 1.38
CA VAL A 37 1.78 -6.64 1.03
C VAL A 37 0.34 -6.18 0.94
N GLU A 38 -0.22 -6.24 -0.26
CA GLU A 38 -1.61 -5.90 -0.55
C GLU A 38 -2.46 -7.16 -0.68
N PHE A 39 -3.52 -7.25 0.12
CA PHE A 39 -4.57 -8.25 -0.02
C PHE A 39 -5.73 -7.61 -0.78
N VAL A 40 -6.08 -8.17 -1.93
CA VAL A 40 -6.95 -7.53 -2.92
C VAL A 40 -8.14 -8.43 -3.25
N ARG A 41 -9.35 -7.91 -3.04
CA ARG A 41 -10.57 -8.52 -3.56
C ARG A 41 -11.01 -7.77 -4.83
N ILE A 42 -11.33 -8.52 -5.88
CA ILE A 42 -11.91 -7.97 -7.10
C ILE A 42 -13.41 -7.85 -6.92
N ASP A 43 -13.93 -6.62 -6.90
CA ASP A 43 -15.36 -6.36 -6.71
C ASP A 43 -16.11 -6.17 -8.04
N GLY A 44 -15.37 -5.90 -9.12
CA GLY A 44 -15.90 -5.67 -10.46
C GLY A 44 -14.78 -5.27 -11.42
N HIS A 45 -15.14 -5.02 -12.68
CA HIS A 45 -14.16 -4.63 -13.70
C HIS A 45 -13.55 -3.23 -13.45
N ASP A 46 -14.20 -2.39 -12.66
CA ASP A 46 -13.85 -1.00 -12.35
C ASP A 46 -13.72 -0.73 -10.83
N ARG A 47 -13.73 -1.79 -10.01
CA ARG A 47 -13.67 -1.68 -8.54
C ARG A 47 -12.88 -2.84 -7.92
N ILE A 48 -11.98 -2.49 -7.02
CA ILE A 48 -11.32 -3.43 -6.10
C ILE A 48 -11.40 -2.91 -4.66
N SER A 49 -11.22 -3.80 -3.71
CA SER A 49 -11.05 -3.48 -2.29
C SER A 49 -9.71 -4.01 -1.82
N VAL A 50 -9.02 -3.26 -0.96
CA VAL A 50 -7.62 -3.54 -0.58
C VAL A 50 -7.42 -3.35 0.92
N ARG A 51 -6.77 -4.33 1.55
CA ARG A 51 -6.14 -4.19 2.88
C ARG A 51 -4.64 -4.32 2.72
N THR A 52 -3.86 -3.49 3.41
CA THR A 52 -2.41 -3.41 3.24
C THR A 52 -1.69 -3.71 4.55
N TRP A 53 -0.71 -4.61 4.50
CA TRP A 53 0.35 -4.69 5.49
C TRP A 53 1.56 -3.90 4.97
N GLU A 54 1.84 -2.77 5.59
CA GLU A 54 2.84 -1.81 5.14
C GLU A 54 4.19 -2.05 5.82
N ARG A 55 5.25 -2.04 5.00
CA ARG A 55 6.62 -2.35 5.39
C ARG A 55 7.09 -1.50 6.57
N GLY A 56 7.46 -2.15 7.66
CA GLY A 56 7.95 -1.49 8.88
C GLY A 56 6.88 -0.79 9.71
N VAL A 57 5.60 -0.92 9.35
CA VAL A 57 4.48 -0.25 10.01
C VAL A 57 3.44 -1.26 10.52
N GLY A 58 3.05 -2.22 9.69
CA GLY A 58 1.93 -3.12 9.95
C GLY A 58 0.70 -2.74 9.13
N GLU A 59 -0.50 -3.14 9.57
CA GLU A 59 -1.73 -2.80 8.84
C GLU A 59 -2.03 -1.29 8.91
N THR A 60 -2.17 -0.67 7.75
CA THR A 60 -2.47 0.77 7.62
C THR A 60 -3.81 1.02 6.96
N HIS A 61 -4.42 2.17 7.27
CA HIS A 61 -5.76 2.49 6.76
C HIS A 61 -5.77 2.83 5.27
N ALA A 62 -4.67 3.40 4.76
CA ALA A 62 -4.52 3.73 3.36
C ALA A 62 -3.05 3.69 2.97
N CYS A 63 -2.75 3.05 1.85
CA CYS A 63 -1.44 3.08 1.21
C CYS A 63 -1.62 3.45 -0.26
N GLY A 64 -1.33 4.70 -0.62
CA GLY A 64 -1.50 5.18 -1.99
C GLY A 64 -0.66 4.38 -2.98
N THR A 65 0.61 4.11 -2.63
CA THR A 65 1.48 3.33 -3.53
C THR A 65 1.01 1.89 -3.72
N GLY A 66 0.50 1.25 -2.66
CA GLY A 66 -0.11 -0.08 -2.69
C GLY A 66 -1.38 -0.14 -3.53
N ALA A 67 -2.24 0.88 -3.46
CA ALA A 67 -3.43 0.97 -4.32
C ALA A 67 -3.07 0.98 -5.82
N GLY A 68 -2.05 1.75 -6.20
CA GLY A 68 -1.54 1.77 -7.57
C GLY A 68 -0.95 0.41 -8.00
N ALA A 69 -0.15 -0.22 -7.13
CA ALA A 69 0.41 -1.54 -7.38
C ALA A 69 -0.67 -2.62 -7.56
N ALA A 70 -1.70 -2.61 -6.72
CA ALA A 70 -2.85 -3.51 -6.79
C ALA A 70 -3.60 -3.39 -8.13
N VAL A 71 -3.89 -2.15 -8.58
CA VAL A 71 -4.57 -1.93 -9.86
C VAL A 71 -3.71 -2.36 -11.04
N VAL A 72 -2.41 -2.07 -11.04
CA VAL A 72 -1.49 -2.55 -12.09
C VAL A 72 -1.45 -4.08 -12.14
N ALA A 73 -1.38 -4.76 -10.99
CA ALA A 73 -1.36 -6.22 -10.93
C ALA A 73 -2.70 -6.81 -11.42
N ALA A 74 -3.83 -6.26 -10.99
CA ALA A 74 -5.15 -6.70 -11.40
C ALA A 74 -5.38 -6.49 -12.91
N HIS A 75 -4.96 -5.35 -13.45
CA HIS A 75 -5.08 -5.04 -14.87
C HIS A 75 -4.22 -5.97 -15.73
N LYS A 76 -2.96 -6.19 -15.34
CA LYS A 76 -2.07 -7.15 -16.02
C LYS A 76 -2.57 -8.59 -15.94
N SER A 77 -3.38 -8.90 -14.93
CA SER A 77 -4.05 -10.20 -14.77
C SER A 77 -5.38 -10.31 -15.54
N GLY A 78 -5.80 -9.25 -16.25
CA GLY A 78 -7.05 -9.19 -17.01
C GLY A 78 -8.31 -9.15 -16.14
N LEU A 79 -8.18 -8.76 -14.87
CA LEU A 79 -9.29 -8.77 -13.90
C LEU A 79 -10.06 -7.45 -13.87
N VAL A 80 -9.42 -6.36 -14.28
CA VAL A 80 -9.99 -4.99 -14.26
C VAL A 80 -9.55 -4.18 -15.47
N GLY A 81 -10.28 -3.09 -15.74
CA GLY A 81 -9.96 -2.12 -16.78
C GLY A 81 -8.81 -1.18 -16.41
N THR A 82 -8.71 -0.06 -17.13
CA THR A 82 -7.66 0.96 -16.93
C THR A 82 -8.08 2.07 -15.96
N GLU A 83 -9.35 2.18 -15.63
CA GLU A 83 -9.88 3.11 -14.63
C GLU A 83 -10.57 2.28 -13.54
N VAL A 84 -10.05 2.37 -12.31
CA VAL A 84 -10.45 1.51 -11.21
C VAL A 84 -10.56 2.33 -9.93
N ASN A 85 -11.69 2.20 -9.26
CA ASN A 85 -11.87 2.69 -7.91
C ASN A 85 -11.32 1.66 -6.91
N VAL A 86 -10.57 2.12 -5.92
CA VAL A 86 -9.92 1.28 -4.91
C VAL A 86 -10.50 1.63 -3.55
N GLY A 87 -11.22 0.69 -2.94
CA GLY A 87 -11.68 0.81 -1.56
C GLY A 87 -10.58 0.44 -0.57
N LEU A 88 -10.15 1.39 0.26
CA LEU A 88 -9.24 1.17 1.37
C LEU A 88 -10.01 1.31 2.70
N LEU A 89 -9.41 0.90 3.81
CA LEU A 89 -10.01 1.10 5.14
C LEU A 89 -10.26 2.58 5.46
N GLY A 90 -9.38 3.46 4.97
CA GLY A 90 -9.40 4.91 5.18
C GLY A 90 -10.25 5.69 4.17
N GLY A 91 -10.83 5.03 3.17
CA GLY A 91 -11.62 5.66 2.11
C GLY A 91 -11.19 5.24 0.70
N ASP A 92 -11.77 5.90 -0.29
CA ASP A 92 -11.60 5.52 -1.68
C ASP A 92 -10.49 6.33 -2.38
N LEU A 93 -9.78 5.66 -3.31
CA LEU A 93 -8.92 6.29 -4.30
C LEU A 93 -9.37 5.92 -5.71
N SER A 94 -9.25 6.84 -6.65
CA SER A 94 -9.42 6.57 -8.07
C SER A 94 -8.04 6.39 -8.71
N ILE A 95 -7.86 5.29 -9.44
CA ILE A 95 -6.62 4.97 -10.15
C ILE A 95 -6.90 4.90 -11.64
N ARG A 96 -6.06 5.57 -12.44
CA ARG A 96 -6.12 5.51 -13.90
C ARG A 96 -4.76 5.14 -14.47
N LEU A 97 -4.74 4.10 -15.29
CA LEU A 97 -3.56 3.63 -16.02
C LEU A 97 -3.52 4.30 -17.39
N GLU A 98 -2.40 4.94 -17.72
CA GLU A 98 -2.19 5.63 -19.00
C GLU A 98 -0.80 5.30 -19.54
N GLY A 99 -0.71 4.32 -20.44
CA GLY A 99 0.57 3.79 -20.89
C GLY A 99 1.32 3.14 -19.71
N ASP A 100 2.51 3.65 -19.42
CA ASP A 100 3.33 3.22 -18.27
C ASP A 100 3.08 4.05 -17.00
N ASP A 101 2.24 5.09 -17.08
CA ASP A 101 1.94 5.98 -15.98
C ASP A 101 0.74 5.50 -15.15
N VAL A 102 0.80 5.76 -13.85
CA VAL A 102 -0.26 5.48 -12.87
C VAL A 102 -0.69 6.81 -12.25
N TRP A 103 -1.90 7.25 -12.60
CA TRP A 103 -2.53 8.43 -12.02
C TRP A 103 -3.36 8.03 -10.80
N GLN A 104 -3.30 8.84 -9.75
CA GLN A 104 -4.05 8.62 -8.51
C GLN A 104 -4.77 9.90 -8.10
N GLU A 105 -6.03 9.76 -7.72
CA GLU A 105 -6.85 10.83 -7.16
C GLU A 105 -7.46 10.37 -5.84
N GLY A 106 -7.45 11.27 -4.85
CA GLY A 106 -7.99 11.03 -3.51
C GLY A 106 -8.11 12.33 -2.72
N PRO A 107 -8.90 12.32 -1.63
CA PRO A 107 -9.09 13.50 -0.79
C PRO A 107 -7.85 13.82 0.03
N ALA A 108 -7.72 15.09 0.42
CA ALA A 108 -6.76 15.55 1.41
C ALA A 108 -7.45 16.55 2.34
N GLU A 109 -7.34 16.35 3.65
CA GLU A 109 -8.03 17.16 4.66
C GLU A 109 -7.03 17.82 5.62
N TYR A 110 -7.27 19.11 5.89
CA TYR A 110 -6.52 19.83 6.91
C TYR A 110 -7.06 19.49 8.30
N VAL A 111 -6.20 18.97 9.17
CA VAL A 111 -6.58 18.62 10.55
C VAL A 111 -6.28 19.76 11.51
N PHE A 112 -5.01 20.17 11.62
CA PHE A 112 -4.59 21.24 12.51
C PHE A 112 -3.24 21.83 12.08
N ARG A 113 -2.85 22.94 12.74
CA ARG A 113 -1.50 23.52 12.69
C ARG A 113 -1.02 23.74 14.11
N GLY A 114 0.23 23.39 14.37
CA GLY A 114 0.87 23.54 15.68
C GLY A 114 2.34 23.89 15.56
N SER A 115 2.99 24.03 16.72
CA SER A 115 4.44 24.14 16.87
C SER A 115 4.92 23.12 17.89
N THR A 116 6.15 22.62 17.71
CA THR A 116 6.80 21.72 18.67
C THR A 116 8.24 22.14 18.87
N THR A 117 8.80 21.83 20.04
CA THR A 117 10.24 21.98 20.31
C THR A 117 10.90 20.64 20.03
N LEU A 118 11.89 20.63 19.14
CA LEU A 118 12.76 19.47 18.99
C LEU A 118 13.76 19.50 20.15
N LEU A 119 13.70 18.49 21.02
CA LEU A 119 14.74 18.29 22.03
C LEU A 119 15.92 17.63 21.34
N GLU A 120 17.11 18.24 21.42
CA GLU A 120 18.35 17.55 21.06
C GLU A 120 18.60 16.45 22.12
N GLY A 121 18.14 15.23 21.83
CA GLY A 121 18.66 14.03 22.51
C GLY A 121 19.99 13.66 21.87
N ASP A 122 20.96 13.20 22.69
CA ASP A 122 22.31 12.81 22.29
C ASP A 122 22.31 12.17 20.89
N ARG A 123 22.96 12.83 19.93
CA ARG A 123 23.32 12.19 18.67
C ARG A 123 24.06 10.91 19.05
N GLN A 124 23.50 9.73 18.77
CA GLN A 124 24.33 8.53 18.72
C GLN A 124 25.41 8.83 17.65
N PRO A 125 26.69 8.95 18.04
CA PRO A 125 27.73 8.94 17.05
C PRO A 125 27.67 7.54 16.42
N ASP A 126 27.87 7.49 15.10
CA ASP A 126 28.27 6.29 14.37
C ASP A 126 27.14 5.37 13.86
N LEU A 127 26.42 5.83 12.82
CA LEU A 127 25.85 4.95 11.78
C LEU A 127 26.24 5.41 10.36
N LEU A 128 27.38 6.07 10.23
CA LEU A 128 28.07 6.30 8.97
C LEU A 128 29.49 5.77 9.13
N GLU A 129 29.65 4.44 9.04
CA GLU A 129 30.83 3.72 8.54
C GLU A 129 30.74 2.23 8.94
N ALA A 130 30.19 1.41 8.04
CA ALA A 130 30.59 0.02 7.80
C ALA A 130 30.07 -0.42 6.43
#